data_AF-A0A157SKY9-F1
#
_entry.id   AF-A0A157SKY9-F1
#
_cell.length_a   1.000
_cell.length_b   1.000
_cell.length_c   1.000
_cell.angle_alpha   90.00
_cell.angle_beta   90.00
_cell.angle_gamma   90.00
#
_symmetry.space_group_name_H-M   'P 1'
#
loop_
_entity.id
_entity.type
_entity.pdbx_description
1 polymer ?
#
loop_
_entity_poly.entity_id
_entity_poly.type
_entity_poly.pdbx_seq_one_letter_code
_entity_poly.pdbx_strand_id
1 'polypeptide(L)'
;MQKAQSLKIVATLMLSMLAIGAAHAREETVVPKGESTLSRADVVRDLQAWKQAGLDEEWRTESTPDVYSPAYRAKYEAYVRLTQRPGVPSASPSQARPEPRG
;
A
#
# COMPACT_ATOMS: atom_id res chain seq x y z
N MET A 1 17.63 -44.82 -45.73
CA MET A 1 16.92 -46.10 -45.91
C MET A 1 16.04 -46.33 -44.69
N GLN A 2 14.75 -46.59 -44.91
CA GLN A 2 13.76 -46.96 -43.90
C GLN A 2 14.18 -48.20 -43.09
N LYS A 3 13.70 -48.30 -41.85
CA LYS A 3 12.77 -49.36 -41.42
C LYS A 3 12.16 -49.02 -40.06
N ALA A 4 10.87 -48.73 -40.06
CA ALA A 4 10.02 -48.75 -38.87
C ALA A 4 9.79 -50.20 -38.45
N GLN A 5 9.68 -50.47 -37.14
CA GLN A 5 8.80 -51.53 -36.64
C GLN A 5 8.45 -51.31 -35.17
N SER A 6 7.14 -51.24 -34.97
CA SER A 6 6.37 -50.95 -33.77
C SER A 6 6.30 -52.12 -32.79
N LEU A 7 6.27 -51.83 -31.49
CA LEU A 7 5.54 -52.68 -30.55
C LEU A 7 4.68 -51.82 -29.62
N LYS A 8 3.36 -51.96 -29.80
CA LYS A 8 2.32 -51.39 -28.96
C LYS A 8 2.29 -52.16 -27.65
N ILE A 9 2.47 -51.48 -26.53
CA ILE A 9 1.97 -51.96 -25.24
C ILE A 9 0.91 -50.96 -24.81
N VAL A 10 -0.33 -51.28 -25.15
CA VAL A 10 -1.53 -50.70 -24.55
C VAL A 10 -1.88 -51.60 -23.37
N ALA A 11 -1.76 -51.09 -22.15
CA ALA A 11 -2.47 -51.62 -20.99
C ALA A 11 -2.63 -50.50 -19.94
N THR A 12 -3.78 -49.86 -20.07
CA THR A 12 -4.47 -48.94 -19.15
C THR A 12 -4.47 -49.44 -17.71
N LEU A 13 -4.20 -48.57 -16.73
CA LEU A 13 -4.69 -48.70 -15.35
C LEU A 13 -4.87 -47.30 -14.72
N MET A 14 -6.14 -46.94 -14.51
CA MET A 14 -6.72 -46.04 -13.50
C MET A 14 -6.34 -44.54 -13.59
N LEU A 15 -7.23 -43.63 -13.99
CA LEU A 15 -8.49 -43.20 -13.36
C LEU A 15 -8.34 -42.78 -11.89
N SER A 16 -8.45 -41.47 -11.68
CA SER A 16 -8.80 -40.74 -10.44
C SER A 16 -7.68 -40.30 -9.48
N MET A 17 -7.39 -38.99 -9.52
CA MET A 17 -7.43 -38.04 -8.38
C MET A 17 -7.44 -36.63 -8.99
N LEU A 18 -8.61 -36.08 -9.33
CA LEU A 18 -9.42 -35.16 -8.52
C LEU A 18 -8.63 -34.11 -7.72
N ALA A 19 -8.87 -32.84 -8.11
CA ALA A 19 -8.63 -31.59 -7.40
C ALA A 19 -7.15 -31.25 -7.12
N ILE A 20 -6.61 -30.12 -7.56
CA ILE A 20 -7.01 -28.79 -7.08
C ILE A 20 -6.94 -27.83 -8.27
N GLY A 21 -8.10 -27.50 -8.84
CA GLY A 21 -8.21 -26.24 -9.56
C GLY A 21 -7.94 -25.15 -8.55
N ALA A 22 -6.93 -24.33 -8.79
CA ALA A 22 -6.61 -23.20 -7.93
C ALA A 22 -7.83 -22.25 -7.94
N ALA A 23 -8.73 -22.46 -6.98
CA ALA A 23 -9.55 -21.40 -6.43
C ALA A 23 -8.57 -20.43 -5.78
N HIS A 24 -7.89 -19.63 -6.61
CA HIS A 24 -7.37 -18.36 -6.18
C HIS A 24 -8.60 -17.61 -5.70
N ALA A 25 -8.84 -17.65 -4.39
CA ALA A 25 -9.65 -16.67 -3.73
C ALA A 25 -9.11 -15.32 -4.24
N ARG A 26 -9.88 -14.67 -5.10
CA ARG A 26 -9.63 -13.28 -5.45
C ARG A 26 -9.81 -12.56 -4.13
N GLU A 27 -8.70 -12.23 -3.47
CA GLU A 27 -8.69 -11.19 -2.46
C GLU A 27 -9.07 -9.90 -3.18
N GLU A 28 -10.37 -9.72 -3.39
CA GLU A 28 -10.93 -8.46 -3.80
C GLU A 28 -10.81 -7.56 -2.59
N THR A 29 -9.67 -6.86 -2.50
CA THR A 29 -9.52 -5.75 -1.57
C THR A 29 -10.62 -4.77 -1.92
N VAL A 30 -11.72 -4.80 -1.17
CA VAL A 30 -12.77 -3.79 -1.23
C VAL A 30 -12.09 -2.48 -0.83
N VAL A 31 -11.72 -1.67 -1.82
CA VAL A 31 -11.26 -0.32 -1.59
C VAL A 31 -12.52 0.49 -1.34
N PRO A 32 -12.80 0.94 -0.10
CA PRO A 32 -13.94 1.80 0.12
C PRO A 32 -13.74 3.02 -0.77
N LYS A 33 -14.75 3.38 -1.58
CA LYS A 33 -14.76 4.67 -2.27
C LYS A 33 -14.93 5.74 -1.18
N GLY A 34 -13.82 6.14 -0.58
CA GLY A 34 -13.76 7.32 0.26
C GLY A 34 -13.90 8.53 -0.63
N GLU A 35 -15.04 9.21 -0.56
CA GLU A 35 -15.17 10.54 -1.14
C GLU A 35 -14.31 11.48 -0.28
N SER A 36 -13.15 11.87 -0.82
CA SER A 36 -12.34 12.92 -0.20
C SER A 36 -13.08 14.24 -0.33
N THR A 37 -13.22 14.97 0.77
CA THR A 37 -13.75 16.34 0.76
C THR A 37 -12.74 17.36 0.22
N LEU A 38 -11.49 16.96 -0.03
CA LEU A 38 -10.44 17.84 -0.53
C LEU A 38 -10.53 18.02 -2.05
N SER A 39 -10.47 19.27 -2.50
CA SER A 39 -10.33 19.55 -3.93
C SER A 39 -8.89 19.28 -4.38
N ARG A 40 -8.71 19.08 -5.69
CA ARG A 40 -7.37 18.98 -6.30
C ARG A 40 -6.52 20.22 -6.03
N ALA A 41 -7.15 21.41 -6.01
CA ALA A 41 -6.47 22.66 -5.72
C ALA A 41 -5.92 22.68 -4.29
N ASP A 42 -6.68 22.16 -3.31
CA ASP A 42 -6.22 22.06 -1.92
C ASP A 42 -5.01 21.15 -1.79
N VAL A 43 -5.02 19.99 -2.46
CA VAL A 43 -3.89 19.05 -2.46
C VAL A 43 -2.64 19.67 -3.09
N VAL A 44 -2.79 20.37 -4.22
CA VAL A 44 -1.64 21.04 -4.86
C VAL A 44 -1.05 22.14 -3.98
N ARG A 45 -1.90 22.93 -3.32
CA ARG A 45 -1.45 23.95 -2.36
C ARG A 45 -0.68 23.33 -1.20
N ASP A 46 -1.19 22.23 -0.64
CA ASP A 46 -0.55 21.52 0.48
C ASP A 46 0.81 20.93 0.06
N LEU A 47 0.89 20.32 -1.11
CA LEU A 47 2.14 19.82 -1.69
C LEU A 47 3.16 20.93 -1.94
N GLN A 48 2.72 22.11 -2.39
CA GLN A 48 3.61 23.25 -2.55
C GLN A 48 4.16 23.73 -1.19
N ALA A 49 3.32 23.80 -0.16
CA ALA A 49 3.75 24.16 1.19
C ALA A 49 4.74 23.14 1.76
N TRP A 50 4.52 21.85 1.52
CA TRP A 50 5.41 20.76 1.90
C TRP A 50 6.81 20.94 1.29
N LYS A 51 6.86 21.24 -0.02
CA LYS A 51 8.12 21.51 -0.73
C LYS A 51 8.82 22.78 -0.27
N GLN A 52 8.06 23.86 -0.08
CA GLN A 52 8.60 25.13 0.40
C GLN A 52 9.21 25.02 1.80
N ALA A 53 8.69 24.11 2.64
CA ALA A 53 9.23 23.80 3.95
C ALA A 53 10.48 22.89 3.90
N GLY A 54 10.80 22.33 2.74
CA GLY A 54 11.93 21.41 2.55
C GLY A 54 11.71 20.01 3.16
N LEU A 55 10.44 19.60 3.28
CA LEU A 55 10.07 18.28 3.79
C LEU A 55 10.12 17.21 2.70
N ASP A 56 10.08 17.57 1.41
CA ASP A 56 10.26 16.59 0.33
C ASP A 56 11.69 16.05 0.27
N GLU A 57 12.70 16.84 0.62
CA GLU A 57 14.07 16.35 0.71
C GLU A 57 14.26 15.36 1.87
N GLU A 58 13.60 15.58 3.01
CA GLU A 58 13.65 14.67 4.18
C GLU A 58 13.10 13.29 3.84
N TRP A 59 12.11 13.22 2.95
CA TRP A 59 11.43 11.99 2.54
C TRP A 59 11.85 11.48 1.16
N ARG A 60 12.93 12.03 0.59
CA ARG A 60 13.40 11.65 -0.77
C ARG A 60 14.03 10.26 -0.82
N THR A 61 14.53 9.78 0.31
CA THR A 61 15.18 8.46 0.40
C THR A 61 14.19 7.40 0.86
N GLU A 62 14.53 6.13 0.67
CA GLU A 62 13.74 5.01 1.19
C GLU A 62 13.81 4.87 2.73
N SER A 63 14.65 5.67 3.40
CA SER A 63 14.76 5.70 4.86
C SER A 63 13.81 6.73 5.45
N THR A 64 13.09 6.34 6.50
CA THR A 64 12.31 7.27 7.32
C THR A 64 13.24 8.30 7.96
N PRO A 65 13.00 9.62 7.78
CA PRO A 65 13.80 10.64 8.44
C PRO A 65 13.60 10.62 9.95
N ASP A 66 14.56 11.17 10.69
CA ASP A 66 14.39 11.40 12.14
C ASP A 66 13.39 12.54 12.37
N VAL A 67 12.12 12.16 12.50
CA VAL A 67 11.00 13.07 12.74
C VAL A 67 11.06 13.79 14.09
N TYR A 68 11.92 13.35 15.02
CA TYR A 68 12.11 13.99 16.32
C TYR A 68 13.28 14.97 16.32
N SER A 69 14.11 14.97 15.28
CA SER A 69 15.24 15.88 15.16
C SER A 69 14.81 17.34 15.21
N PRO A 70 15.60 18.24 15.82
CA PRO A 70 15.31 19.68 15.81
C PRO A 70 15.16 20.26 14.40
N ALA A 71 15.93 19.74 13.44
CA ALA A 71 15.88 20.16 12.04
C ALA A 71 14.54 19.81 11.39
N TYR A 72 14.08 18.55 11.53
CA TYR A 72 12.78 18.14 11.00
C TYR A 72 11.64 18.93 11.62
N ARG A 73 11.67 19.13 12.95
CA ARG A 73 10.65 19.93 13.65
C ARG A 73 10.59 21.37 13.16
N ALA A 74 11.74 22.01 12.92
CA ALA A 74 11.77 23.37 12.39
C ALA A 74 11.13 23.48 10.99
N LYS A 75 11.41 22.50 10.11
CA LYS A 75 10.78 22.39 8.78
C LYS A 75 9.28 22.14 8.89
N TYR A 76 8.86 21.22 9.76
CA TYR A 76 7.45 20.93 9.99
C TYR A 76 6.69 22.15 10.52
N GLU A 77 7.26 22.93 11.44
CA GLU A 77 6.64 24.18 11.88
C GLU A 77 6.52 25.22 10.76
N ALA A 78 7.49 25.28 9.83
CA ALA A 78 7.38 26.13 8.65
C ALA A 78 6.21 25.68 7.75
N TYR A 79 6.08 24.37 7.51
CA TYR A 79 4.94 23.80 6.77
C TYR A 79 3.58 24.12 7.43
N VAL A 80 3.49 23.99 8.75
CA VAL A 80 2.30 24.34 9.55
C VAL A 80 1.95 25.82 9.39
N ARG A 81 2.95 26.71 9.43
CA ARG A 81 2.76 28.16 9.18
C ARG A 81 2.26 28.44 7.75
N LEU A 82 2.82 27.76 6.74
CA LEU A 82 2.43 27.91 5.33
C LEU A 82 1.01 27.40 5.04
N THR A 83 0.57 26.37 5.75
CA THR A 83 -0.76 25.78 5.58
C THR A 83 -1.82 26.40 6.50
N GLN A 84 -1.43 27.31 7.39
CA GLN A 84 -2.27 27.87 8.47
C GLN A 84 -2.95 26.80 9.32
N ARG A 85 -2.45 25.56 9.30
CA ARG A 85 -3.00 24.45 10.07
C ARG A 85 -2.51 24.67 11.50
N PRO A 86 -3.36 24.72 12.53
CA PRO A 86 -2.89 24.61 13.91
C PRO A 86 -2.13 23.29 14.01
N GLY A 87 -0.95 23.26 14.65
CA GLY A 87 -0.16 22.05 14.80
C GLY A 87 -1.03 20.93 15.38
N VAL A 88 -1.48 20.00 14.53
CA VAL A 88 -2.38 18.92 14.94
C VAL A 88 -1.52 17.96 15.76
N PRO A 89 -1.84 17.71 17.05
CA PRO A 89 -1.15 16.66 17.80
C PRO A 89 -1.39 15.34 17.07
N SER A 90 -0.32 14.57 16.83
CA SER A 90 -0.34 13.27 16.16
C SER A 90 -1.34 12.32 16.83
N ALA A 91 -2.59 12.33 16.38
CA ALA A 91 -3.53 11.27 16.69
C ALA A 91 -3.17 10.09 15.78
N SER A 92 -2.30 9.21 16.26
CA SER A 92 -2.04 7.91 15.62
C SER A 92 -3.37 7.15 15.51
N PRO A 93 -3.88 6.82 14.32
CA PRO A 93 -5.04 5.96 14.17
C PRO A 93 -4.61 4.50 14.38
N SER A 94 -4.32 4.13 15.63
CA SER A 94 -4.00 2.75 16.00
C SER A 94 -4.77 2.23 17.22
N GLN A 95 -5.82 2.93 17.65
CA GLN A 95 -6.70 2.46 18.73
C GLN A 95 -8.18 2.52 18.32
N ALA A 96 -8.54 1.77 17.29
CA ALA A 96 -9.85 1.14 17.23
C ALA A 96 -9.63 -0.36 17.47
N ARG A 97 -9.46 -0.72 18.75
CA ARG A 97 -9.44 -2.10 19.21
C ARG A 97 -10.82 -2.70 18.88
N PRO A 98 -10.93 -3.78 18.08
CA PRO A 98 -12.19 -4.50 18.00
C PRO A 98 -12.44 -5.17 19.35
N GLU A 99 -13.45 -4.71 20.07
CA GLU A 99 -13.98 -5.38 21.25
C GLU A 99 -14.44 -6.80 20.85
N PRO A 100 -14.06 -7.85 21.59
CA PRO A 100 -14.57 -9.19 21.33
C PRO A 100 -16.07 -9.24 21.66
N ARG A 101 -16.90 -9.56 20.66
CA ARG A 101 -18.30 -9.90 20.92
C ARG A 101 -18.34 -11.24 21.66
N GLY A 102 -18.64 -11.18 22.96
CA GLY A 102 -19.21 -12.30 23.71
C GLY A 102 -20.71 -12.39 23.49
#